data_AF-A0A816QUH3-F1
#
_entry.id   AF-A0A816QUH3-F1
#
_cell.length_a   1.000
_cell.length_b   1.000
_cell.length_c   1.000
_cell.angle_alpha   90.00
_cell.angle_beta   90.00
_cell.angle_gamma   90.00
#
_symmetry.space_group_name_H-M   'P 1'
#
loop_
_entity.id
_entity.type
_entity.pdbx_description
1 polymer ?
#
loop_
_entity_poly.entity_id
_entity_poly.type
_entity_poly.pdbx_seq_one_letter_code
_entity_poly.pdbx_strand_id
1 'polypeptide(L)'
;MKTYFLVITLLMGAAVCTHGLEEVKDSNGNPVNVGAQYFIQPVKTESNNGGGLVPAAINILPFCPLGITQTLLPYQPGLPVRFAYHPNILGRYTIDTSSDIIIGVCVQHLACMQRVFQVMGSG
;
A
#
# COMPACT_ATOMS: atom_id res chain seq x y z
N MET A 1 -2.20 -50.51 -11.16
CA MET A 1 -2.83 -49.19 -11.40
C MET A 1 -3.03 -48.33 -10.14
N LYS A 2 -2.58 -48.74 -8.93
CA LYS A 2 -2.83 -48.00 -7.69
C LYS A 2 -1.63 -47.16 -7.22
N THR A 3 -0.42 -47.56 -7.60
CA THR A 3 0.84 -46.89 -7.21
C THR A 3 1.16 -45.67 -8.07
N TYR A 4 0.84 -45.68 -9.36
CA TYR A 4 1.10 -44.54 -10.27
C TYR A 4 0.27 -43.30 -9.96
N PHE A 5 -0.93 -43.47 -9.39
CA PHE A 5 -1.81 -42.36 -9.03
C PHE A 5 -1.25 -41.52 -7.87
N LEU A 6 -0.60 -42.16 -6.89
CA LEU A 6 0.01 -41.48 -5.74
C LEU A 6 1.23 -40.63 -6.12
N VAL A 7 1.99 -41.02 -7.14
CA VAL A 7 3.17 -40.28 -7.60
C VAL A 7 2.76 -38.97 -8.29
N ILE A 8 1.69 -38.99 -9.10
CA ILE A 8 1.20 -37.81 -9.82
C ILE A 8 0.65 -36.75 -8.86
N THR A 9 -0.10 -37.15 -7.82
CA THR A 9 -0.59 -36.22 -6.81
C THR A 9 0.53 -35.60 -5.96
N LEU A 10 1.65 -36.31 -5.76
CA LEU A 10 2.79 -35.80 -4.99
C LEU A 10 3.60 -34.76 -5.78
N LEU A 11 3.74 -34.90 -7.10
CA LEU A 11 4.44 -33.92 -7.95
C LEU A 11 3.71 -32.57 -8.07
N MET A 12 2.38 -32.55 -7.91
CA MET A 12 1.57 -31.32 -8.00
C MET A 12 1.48 -30.53 -6.69
N GLY A 13 1.86 -31.14 -5.55
CA GLY A 13 1.84 -30.49 -4.23
C GLY A 13 3.02 -29.57 -3.94
N ALA A 14 4.00 -29.49 -4.84
CA ALA A 14 5.22 -28.69 -4.68
C ALA A 14 5.22 -27.36 -5.47
N ALA A 15 4.09 -26.97 -6.08
CA ALA A 15 3.87 -25.57 -6.47
C ALA A 15 3.54 -24.74 -5.21
N VAL A 16 4.41 -24.83 -4.22
CA VAL A 16 4.45 -23.92 -3.07
C VAL A 16 4.73 -22.54 -3.66
N CYS A 17 3.94 -21.56 -3.26
CA CYS A 17 3.95 -20.16 -3.69
C CYS A 17 5.36 -19.53 -3.66
N THR A 18 6.22 -19.83 -4.63
CA THR A 18 7.41 -19.05 -4.94
C THR A 18 7.01 -17.97 -5.93
N HIS A 19 6.02 -17.15 -5.57
CA HIS A 19 5.89 -15.86 -6.24
C HIS A 19 7.14 -15.10 -5.81
N GLY A 20 8.08 -14.93 -6.74
CA GLY A 20 9.25 -14.08 -6.52
C GLY A 20 8.79 -12.68 -6.12
N LEU A 21 9.71 -11.88 -5.58
CA LEU A 21 9.46 -10.46 -5.37
C LEU A 21 9.15 -9.82 -6.73
N GLU A 22 7.88 -9.49 -6.97
CA GLU A 22 7.42 -8.77 -8.16
C GLU A 22 7.39 -7.27 -7.88
N GLU A 23 7.71 -6.45 -8.87
CA GLU A 23 7.60 -5.00 -8.76
C GLU A 23 6.15 -4.58 -8.59
N VAL A 24 5.88 -3.71 -7.61
CA VAL A 24 4.58 -3.05 -7.46
C VAL A 24 4.37 -2.11 -8.65
N LYS A 25 3.21 -2.20 -9.28
CA LYS A 25 2.86 -1.37 -10.45
C LYS A 25 1.83 -0.30 -10.10
N ASP A 26 1.97 0.86 -10.72
CA ASP A 26 0.97 1.93 -10.69
C ASP A 26 -0.24 1.60 -11.59
N SER A 27 -1.23 2.50 -11.63
CA SER A 27 -2.45 2.31 -12.44
C SER A 27 -2.21 2.25 -13.95
N ASN A 28 -1.03 2.69 -14.41
CA ASN A 28 -0.62 2.65 -15.81
C ASN A 28 0.26 1.42 -16.11
N GLY A 29 0.50 0.55 -15.12
CA GLY A 29 1.34 -0.64 -15.25
C GLY A 29 2.84 -0.38 -15.12
N ASN A 30 3.26 0.84 -14.76
CA ASN A 30 4.68 1.16 -14.56
C ASN A 30 5.14 0.80 -13.14
N PRO A 31 6.41 0.45 -12.92
CA PRO A 31 6.94 0.23 -11.58
C PRO A 31 6.81 1.45 -10.66
N VAL A 32 6.46 1.21 -9.40
CA VAL A 32 6.42 2.24 -8.35
C VAL A 32 7.85 2.55 -7.91
N ASN A 33 8.28 3.79 -8.09
CA ASN A 33 9.63 4.25 -7.78
C ASN A 33 9.73 4.77 -6.34
N VAL A 34 10.84 4.43 -5.68
CA VAL A 34 11.21 4.95 -4.36
C VAL A 34 11.29 6.48 -4.44
N GLY A 35 10.62 7.16 -3.51
CA GLY A 35 10.63 8.63 -3.43
C GLY A 35 9.88 9.37 -4.54
N ALA A 36 9.26 8.70 -5.51
CA ALA A 36 8.31 9.35 -6.39
C ALA A 36 6.96 9.57 -5.66
N GLN A 37 6.18 10.54 -6.13
CA GLN A 37 4.88 10.88 -5.55
C GLN A 37 3.76 10.10 -6.25
N TYR A 38 2.91 9.46 -5.47
CA TYR A 38 1.77 8.69 -5.95
C TYR A 38 0.51 9.05 -5.16
N PHE A 39 -0.67 8.84 -5.77
CA PHE A 39 -1.95 8.92 -5.06
C PHE A 39 -2.41 7.50 -4.71
N ILE A 40 -2.77 7.27 -3.44
CA ILE A 40 -3.43 6.01 -3.05
C ILE A 40 -4.93 6.19 -3.27
N GLN A 41 -5.46 5.43 -4.23
CA GLN A 41 -6.88 5.45 -4.58
C GLN A 41 -7.48 4.07 -4.33
N PRO A 42 -8.53 3.97 -3.50
CA PRO A 42 -9.31 2.75 -3.40
C PRO A 42 -9.84 2.32 -4.78
N VAL A 43 -9.78 1.03 -5.07
CA VAL A 43 -10.28 0.48 -6.32
C VAL A 43 -11.78 0.75 -6.43
N LYS A 44 -12.20 1.38 -7.53
CA LYS A 44 -13.60 1.72 -7.76
C LYS A 44 -14.43 0.45 -7.98
N THR A 45 -15.57 0.39 -7.33
CA THR A 45 -16.58 -0.67 -7.48
C THR A 45 -17.97 -0.03 -7.50
N GLU A 46 -19.02 -0.79 -7.79
CA GLU A 46 -20.41 -0.27 -7.73
C GLU A 46 -20.75 0.36 -6.37
N SER A 47 -20.23 -0.22 -5.29
CA SER A 47 -20.41 0.26 -3.92
C SER A 47 -19.33 1.23 -3.43
N ASN A 48 -18.25 1.44 -4.19
CA ASN A 48 -17.14 2.34 -3.84
C ASN A 48 -16.93 3.41 -4.91
N ASN A 49 -17.56 4.55 -4.71
CA ASN A 49 -17.52 5.71 -5.61
C ASN A 49 -16.81 6.93 -5.01
N GLY A 50 -16.08 6.76 -3.91
CA GLY A 50 -15.29 7.84 -3.30
C GLY A 50 -14.08 8.25 -4.14
N GLY A 51 -13.35 9.26 -3.67
CA GLY A 51 -12.06 9.67 -4.23
C GLY A 51 -10.89 8.92 -3.58
N GLY A 52 -9.73 9.58 -3.50
CA GLY A 52 -8.52 9.04 -2.90
C GLY A 52 -8.39 9.23 -1.39
N LEU A 53 -7.29 8.72 -0.84
CA LEU A 53 -7.03 8.78 0.59
C LEU A 53 -6.50 10.16 1.02
N VAL A 54 -7.00 10.66 2.15
CA VAL A 54 -6.60 11.94 2.77
C VAL A 54 -6.46 11.77 4.29
N PRO A 55 -5.52 12.50 4.94
CA PRO A 55 -5.48 12.62 6.38
C PRO A 55 -6.70 13.39 6.89
N ALA A 56 -7.35 12.86 7.93
CA ALA A 56 -8.47 13.51 8.60
C ALA A 56 -8.44 13.24 10.10
N ALA A 57 -9.02 14.15 10.88
CA ALA A 57 -9.18 13.93 12.31
C ALA A 57 -10.14 12.76 12.54
N ILE A 58 -9.74 11.82 13.40
CA ILE A 58 -10.57 10.67 13.79
C ILE A 58 -11.47 10.97 14.99
N ASN A 59 -11.06 11.91 15.83
CA ASN A 59 -11.76 12.34 17.04
C ASN A 59 -11.91 13.87 17.05
N ILE A 60 -12.88 14.36 17.81
CA ILE A 60 -13.11 15.81 17.97
C ILE A 60 -11.92 16.43 18.71
N LEU A 61 -11.41 15.78 19.76
CA LEU A 61 -10.20 16.17 20.49
C LEU A 61 -9.53 14.93 21.11
N PRO A 62 -8.19 14.81 21.08
CA PRO A 62 -7.26 15.64 20.32
C PRO A 62 -7.36 15.39 18.80
N PHE A 63 -7.16 16.43 17.99
CA PHE A 63 -7.19 16.31 16.51
C PHE A 63 -6.01 15.51 15.95
N CYS A 64 -4.91 15.44 16.69
CA CYS A 64 -3.71 14.68 16.30
C CYS A 64 -3.59 13.41 17.16
N PRO A 65 -3.12 12.31 16.57
CA PRO A 65 -2.73 12.16 15.17
C PRO A 65 -3.94 12.10 14.22
N LEU A 66 -3.71 12.41 12.94
CA LEU A 66 -4.72 12.23 11.90
C LEU A 66 -4.78 10.75 11.51
N GLY A 67 -5.99 10.24 11.31
CA GLY A 67 -6.19 8.98 10.61
C GLY A 67 -6.16 9.19 9.09
N ILE A 68 -6.21 8.10 8.35
CA ILE A 68 -6.32 8.12 6.89
C ILE A 68 -7.74 7.70 6.52
N THR A 69 -8.46 8.57 5.81
CA THR A 69 -9.82 8.31 5.34
C THR A 69 -9.92 8.43 3.83
N GLN A 70 -10.93 7.81 3.24
CA GLN A 70 -11.27 8.03 1.84
C GLN A 70 -12.17 9.27 1.74
N THR A 71 -11.84 10.20 0.83
CA THR A 71 -12.74 11.33 0.55
C THR A 71 -14.03 10.85 -0.14
N LEU A 72 -15.16 11.43 0.23
CA LEU A 72 -16.45 11.15 -0.42
C LEU A 72 -16.56 11.77 -1.82
N LEU A 73 -15.64 12.66 -2.19
CA LEU A 73 -15.67 13.38 -3.46
C LEU A 73 -14.97 12.58 -4.57
N PRO A 74 -15.69 12.06 -5.59
CA PRO A 74 -15.15 11.09 -6.55
C PRO A 74 -13.96 11.59 -7.39
N TYR A 75 -13.85 12.91 -7.54
CA TYR A 75 -12.84 13.58 -8.36
C TYR A 75 -11.64 14.05 -7.55
N GLN A 76 -11.66 13.94 -6.22
CA GLN A 76 -10.52 14.28 -5.40
C GLN A 76 -9.53 13.12 -5.41
N PRO A 77 -8.29 13.29 -5.93
CA PRO A 77 -7.35 12.20 -6.06
C PRO A 77 -6.74 11.73 -4.74
N GLY A 78 -6.95 12.47 -3.65
CA GLY A 78 -6.27 12.27 -2.36
C GLY A 78 -5.06 13.19 -2.19
N LEU A 79 -4.29 12.98 -1.13
CA LEU A 79 -2.98 13.62 -0.97
C LEU A 79 -1.86 12.72 -1.49
N PRO A 80 -0.81 13.28 -2.12
CA PRO A 80 0.28 12.47 -2.63
C PRO A 80 1.09 11.86 -1.48
N VAL A 81 1.61 10.65 -1.70
CA VAL A 81 2.49 9.94 -0.80
C VAL A 81 3.79 9.55 -1.49
N ARG A 82 4.81 9.27 -0.68
CA ARG A 82 6.09 8.69 -1.08
C ARG A 82 6.31 7.35 -0.40
N PHE A 83 6.91 6.43 -1.14
CA PHE A 83 7.33 5.13 -0.64
C PHE A 83 8.85 5.08 -0.48
N ALA A 84 9.32 4.44 0.59
CA ALA A 84 10.72 4.16 0.85
C ALA A 84 10.87 2.82 1.57
N TYR A 85 12.00 2.13 1.41
CA TYR A 85 12.26 0.88 2.14
C TYR A 85 12.58 1.14 3.63
N HIS A 86 12.20 0.19 4.49
CA HIS A 86 12.66 0.14 5.87
C HIS A 86 13.21 -1.25 6.22
N PRO A 87 14.51 -1.40 6.54
CA PRO A 87 15.55 -0.36 6.46
C PRO A 87 15.79 0.11 5.02
N ASN A 88 16.40 1.29 4.84
CA ASN A 88 16.75 1.78 3.49
C ASN A 88 17.68 0.77 2.79
N ILE A 89 17.32 0.36 1.57
CA ILE A 89 18.10 -0.58 0.77
C ILE A 89 18.81 0.20 -0.34
N LEU A 90 20.14 0.24 -0.31
CA LEU A 90 20.94 0.88 -1.35
C LEU A 90 20.85 0.11 -2.68
N GLY A 91 20.76 0.83 -3.79
CA GLY A 91 20.68 0.25 -5.14
C GLY A 91 19.30 -0.26 -5.56
N ARG A 92 18.27 -0.11 -4.71
CA ARG A 92 16.87 -0.39 -5.05
C ARG A 92 16.13 0.90 -5.35
N TYR A 93 15.61 1.02 -6.58
CA TYR A 93 14.89 2.21 -7.05
C TYR A 93 13.39 1.99 -7.24
N THR A 94 12.95 0.73 -7.29
CA THR A 94 11.55 0.32 -7.42
C THR A 94 11.09 -0.43 -6.15
N ILE A 95 9.79 -0.34 -5.85
CA ILE A 95 9.14 -1.03 -4.71
C ILE A 95 8.72 -2.43 -5.14
N ASP A 96 9.14 -3.44 -4.39
CA ASP A 96 8.69 -4.81 -4.59
C ASP A 96 7.52 -5.16 -3.65
N THR A 97 6.69 -6.08 -4.12
CA THR A 97 5.73 -6.81 -3.29
C THR A 97 6.43 -7.48 -2.11
N SER A 98 5.71 -7.68 -1.00
CA SER A 98 6.23 -8.37 0.21
C SER A 98 7.49 -7.74 0.82
N SER A 99 7.69 -6.44 0.60
CA SER A 99 8.79 -5.68 1.20
C SER A 99 8.30 -4.74 2.30
N ASP A 100 9.16 -4.53 3.30
CA ASP A 100 8.92 -3.56 4.36
C ASP A 100 9.16 -2.13 3.85
N ILE A 101 8.12 -1.31 3.89
CA ILE A 101 8.13 0.07 3.38
C ILE A 101 7.59 1.08 4.39
N ILE A 102 8.01 2.32 4.21
CA ILE A 102 7.47 3.52 4.85
C ILE A 102 6.63 4.27 3.82
N ILE A 103 5.43 4.70 4.24
CA ILE A 103 4.55 5.57 3.47
C ILE A 103 4.53 6.95 4.14
N GLY A 104 4.96 7.98 3.42
CA GLY A 104 4.97 9.37 3.89
C GLY A 104 4.05 10.28 3.09
N VAL A 105 3.17 11.03 3.74
CA VAL A 105 2.32 12.06 3.11
C VAL A 105 3.16 13.26 2.68
N CYS A 106 3.02 13.65 1.43
CA CYS A 106 3.74 14.75 0.79
C CYS A 106 2.89 16.02 0.75
N VAL A 107 2.93 16.81 1.83
CA VAL A 107 2.34 18.16 1.82
C VAL A 107 3.25 19.15 2.53
N GLN A 108 3.18 20.43 2.16
CA GLN A 108 3.99 21.46 2.83
C GLN A 108 3.43 21.74 4.24
N HIS A 109 2.11 21.90 4.37
CA HIS A 109 1.44 22.13 5.65
C HIS A 109 0.47 21.00 5.97
N LEU A 110 0.81 20.21 6.99
CA LEU A 110 -0.12 19.30 7.66
C LEU A 110 -0.33 19.83 9.08
N ALA A 111 -1.56 19.78 9.60
CA ALA A 111 -1.86 20.29 10.94
C ALA A 111 -1.08 19.55 12.05
N CYS A 112 -0.69 18.28 11.79
CA CYS A 112 0.12 17.47 12.69
C CYS A 112 1.53 17.28 12.11
N MET A 113 2.52 17.18 13.01
CA MET A 113 3.92 16.91 12.63
C MET A 113 4.13 15.48 12.09
N GLN A 114 3.24 14.54 12.46
CA GLN A 114 3.29 13.15 11.99
C GLN A 114 2.83 13.05 10.54
N ARG A 115 3.74 12.62 9.66
CA ARG A 115 3.51 12.49 8.21
C ARG A 115 3.65 11.06 7.70
N VAL A 116 4.08 10.14 8.55
CA VAL A 116 4.27 8.73 8.23
C VAL A 116 3.07 7.93 8.70
N PHE A 117 2.62 6.99 7.86
CA PHE A 117 1.54 6.07 8.19
C PHE A 117 2.00 5.14 9.32
N GLN A 118 1.20 5.05 10.38
CA GLN A 118 1.45 4.19 11.52
C GLN A 118 0.15 3.55 11.97
N VAL A 119 0.24 2.33 12.49
CA VAL A 119 -0.89 1.64 13.12
C VAL A 119 -0.94 2.03 14.58
N MET A 120 -2.07 2.57 15.02
CA MET A 120 -2.33 2.84 16.44
C MET A 120 -3.00 1.61 17.07
N GLY A 121 -2.52 1.18 18.24
CA GLY A 121 -3.14 0.09 18.99
C GLY A 121 -4.52 0.51 19.54
N SER A 122 -5.50 -0.39 19.47
CA SER A 122 -6.79 -0.26 20.14
C SER A 122 -6.64 -0.68 21.61
N GLY A 123 -6.17 0.25 22.46
CA GLY A 123 -6.17 0.07 23.91
C GLY A 123 -7.57 0.07 24.50
#